data_AF-A0A3S0E6Z4-F1
#
_entry.id   AF-A0A3S0E6Z4-F1
#
_cell.length_a   1.000
_cell.length_b   1.000
_cell.length_c   1.000
_cell.angle_alpha   90.00
_cell.angle_beta   90.00
_cell.angle_gamma   90.00
#
_symmetry.space_group_name_H-M   'P 1'
#
loop_
_entity.id
_entity.type
_entity.pdbx_description
1 polymer ?
#
loop_
_entity_poly.entity_id
_entity_poly.type
_entity_poly.pdbx_seq_one_letter_code
_entity_poly.pdbx_strand_id
1 'polypeptide(L)'
;MQKQFRDDELEKIVDEATLYMCACPGQVASELFSLRDLIRYQRKCLENSDTAPVVHHTIADAALQAHQLMENCLARVLELEGWDRETLVMPEGLRQRRNALIDSND
;
A
#
# COMPACT_ATOMS: atom_id res chain seq x y z
N MET A 1 -2.42 -9.55 -13.03
CA MET A 1 -2.15 -9.33 -11.59
C MET A 1 -3.49 -9.07 -10.94
N GLN A 2 -3.87 -9.90 -9.98
CA GLN A 2 -5.07 -9.66 -9.18
C GLN A 2 -4.75 -8.52 -8.21
N LYS A 3 -5.68 -7.56 -8.08
CA LYS A 3 -5.56 -6.41 -7.19
C LYS A 3 -6.73 -6.46 -6.21
N GLN A 4 -6.47 -6.52 -4.91
CA GLN A 4 -7.46 -6.39 -3.86
C GLN A 4 -7.84 -4.93 -3.63
N PHE A 5 -6.90 -4.01 -3.84
CA PHE A 5 -7.14 -2.55 -3.79
C PHE A 5 -6.87 -1.95 -5.17
N ARG A 6 -7.72 -1.05 -5.64
CA ARG A 6 -7.46 -0.27 -6.85
C ARG A 6 -6.37 0.78 -6.62
N ASP A 7 -5.86 1.38 -7.69
CA ASP A 7 -4.82 2.42 -7.56
C ASP A 7 -5.38 3.67 -6.84
N ASP A 8 -6.63 4.06 -7.13
CA ASP A 8 -7.32 5.19 -6.49
C ASP A 8 -7.68 4.94 -5.01
N GLU A 9 -7.94 3.70 -4.63
CA GLU A 9 -8.15 3.32 -3.24
C GLU A 9 -6.86 3.45 -2.41
N LEU A 10 -5.71 3.07 -2.97
CA LEU A 10 -4.42 3.25 -2.32
C LEU A 10 -4.05 4.73 -2.17
N GLU A 11 -4.31 5.55 -3.21
CA GLU A 11 -4.09 6.99 -3.17
C GLU A 11 -4.90 7.64 -2.05
N LYS A 12 -6.18 7.30 -1.94
CA LYS A 12 -7.05 7.77 -0.87
C LYS A 12 -6.52 7.41 0.53
N ILE A 13 -6.02 6.19 0.71
CA ILE A 13 -5.45 5.75 1.99
C ILE A 13 -4.17 6.54 2.33
N VAL A 14 -3.32 6.82 1.34
CA VAL A 14 -2.12 7.65 1.53
C VAL A 14 -2.49 9.08 1.90
N ASP A 15 -3.50 9.66 1.25
CA ASP A 15 -3.97 11.01 1.54
C ASP A 15 -4.56 11.12 2.95
N GLU A 16 -5.45 10.20 3.33
CA GLU A 16 -6.01 10.13 4.69
C GLU A 16 -4.90 9.92 5.74
N ALA A 17 -3.93 9.04 5.48
CA ALA A 17 -2.79 8.80 6.37
C ALA A 17 -1.91 10.05 6.55
N THR A 18 -1.70 10.82 5.48
CA THR A 18 -0.93 12.07 5.48
C THR A 18 -1.68 13.17 6.24
N LEU A 19 -2.98 13.32 5.98
CA LEU A 19 -3.84 14.33 6.62
C LEU A 19 -3.99 14.08 8.12
N TYR A 20 -3.98 12.82 8.55
CA TYR A 20 -4.24 12.46 9.94
C TYR A 20 -3.01 11.97 10.71
N MET A 21 -1.82 12.00 10.10
CA MET A 21 -0.52 11.58 10.67
C MET A 21 -0.52 10.14 11.21
N CYS A 22 -1.41 9.27 10.73
CA CYS A 22 -1.38 7.85 11.02
C CYS A 22 -0.62 7.15 9.89
N ALA A 23 0.70 7.03 10.05
CA ALA A 23 1.58 6.64 8.96
C ALA A 23 1.40 5.18 8.53
N CYS A 24 0.96 4.26 9.41
CA CYS A 24 1.03 2.82 9.17
C CYS A 24 0.30 2.34 7.89
N PRO A 25 -1.01 2.57 7.69
CA PRO A 25 -1.69 2.14 6.46
C PRO A 25 -1.18 2.89 5.23
N GLY A 26 -0.81 4.17 5.36
CA GLY A 26 -0.24 4.96 4.27
C GLY A 26 1.13 4.46 3.80
N GLN A 27 2.00 4.02 4.71
CA GLN A 27 3.30 3.43 4.38
C GLN A 27 3.12 2.10 3.63
N VAL A 28 2.19 1.25 4.05
CA VAL A 28 1.87 0.00 3.35
C VAL A 28 1.30 0.27 1.96
N ALA A 29 0.40 1.25 1.82
CA ALA A 29 -0.15 1.67 0.54
C ALA A 29 0.93 2.24 -0.41
N SER A 30 1.87 3.02 0.12
CA SER A 30 3.01 3.56 -0.64
C SER A 30 3.92 2.44 -1.18
N GLU A 31 4.20 1.42 -0.36
CA GLU A 31 4.99 0.26 -0.80
C GLU A 31 4.27 -0.53 -1.90
N LEU A 32 2.94 -0.67 -1.80
CA LEU A 32 2.14 -1.29 -2.86
C LEU A 32 2.25 -0.55 -4.19
N PHE A 33 2.32 0.79 -4.19
CA PHE A 33 2.60 1.56 -5.41
C PHE A 33 3.97 1.26 -5.99
N SER A 34 5.02 1.30 -5.15
CA SER A 34 6.39 0.96 -5.57
C SER A 34 6.50 -0.43 -6.19
N LEU A 35 5.84 -1.43 -5.60
CA LEU A 35 5.79 -2.79 -6.13
C LEU A 35 5.06 -2.87 -7.49
N ARG A 36 3.95 -2.13 -7.65
CA ARG A 36 3.21 -2.06 -8.92
C ARG A 36 4.07 -1.44 -10.03
N ASP A 37 4.83 -0.41 -9.71
CA ASP A 37 5.75 0.23 -10.64
C ASP A 37 6.90 -0.69 -11.04
N LEU A 38 7.50 -1.39 -10.06
CA LEU A 38 8.53 -2.38 -10.32
C LEU A 38 8.03 -3.49 -11.25
N ILE A 39 6.85 -4.07 -10.96
CA ILE A 39 6.25 -5.12 -11.81
C ILE A 39 6.02 -4.61 -13.24
N ARG A 40 5.50 -3.38 -13.40
CA ARG A 40 5.26 -2.77 -14.71
C ARG A 40 6.57 -2.56 -15.47
N TYR A 41 7.60 -2.09 -14.78
CA TYR A 41 8.92 -1.90 -15.35
C TYR A 41 9.52 -3.23 -15.86
N GLN A 42 9.50 -4.29 -15.03
CA GLN A 42 10.04 -5.59 -15.44
C GLN A 42 9.29 -6.18 -16.64
N ARG A 43 7.95 -6.06 -16.68
CA ARG A 43 7.15 -6.48 -17.85
C ARG A 43 7.53 -5.73 -19.12
N LYS A 44 7.71 -4.40 -19.03
CA LYS A 44 8.15 -3.59 -20.16
C LYS A 44 9.53 -4.02 -20.66
N CYS A 45 10.46 -4.39 -19.76
CA CYS A 45 11.76 -4.95 -20.16
C CYS A 45 11.62 -6.28 -20.91
N LEU A 46 10.75 -7.17 -20.43
CA LEU A 46 10.48 -8.48 -21.07
C LEU A 46 9.83 -8.34 -22.46
N GLU A 47 8.98 -7.33 -22.66
CA GLU A 47 8.34 -7.07 -23.96
C GLU A 47 9.29 -6.47 -25.01
N ASN A 48 10.33 -5.75 -24.57
CA ASN A 48 11.15 -4.91 -25.45
C ASN A 48 12.62 -5.36 -25.58
N SER A 49 13.02 -6.56 -25.14
CA SER A 49 14.46 -6.88 -25.07
C SER A 49 14.91 -8.30 -25.46
N ASP A 50 16.16 -8.34 -25.94
CA ASP A 50 17.09 -9.49 -26.02
C ASP A 50 17.86 -9.72 -24.69
N THR A 51 17.44 -9.09 -23.60
CA THR A 51 18.13 -9.19 -22.29
C THR A 51 17.77 -10.50 -21.59
N ALA A 52 18.66 -10.98 -20.71
CA ALA A 52 18.51 -12.24 -19.98
C ALA A 52 17.14 -12.33 -19.28
N PRO A 53 16.16 -13.03 -19.89
CA PRO A 53 14.75 -12.93 -19.46
C PRO A 53 14.57 -13.49 -18.06
N VAL A 54 15.45 -14.41 -17.65
CA VAL A 54 15.49 -15.02 -16.31
C VAL A 54 15.61 -13.98 -15.19
N VAL A 55 16.42 -12.93 -15.36
CA VAL A 55 16.59 -11.90 -14.32
C VAL A 55 15.29 -11.11 -14.14
N HIS A 56 14.71 -10.65 -15.24
CA HIS A 56 13.47 -9.86 -15.21
C HIS A 56 12.27 -10.69 -14.72
N HIS A 57 12.18 -11.97 -15.10
CA HIS A 57 11.19 -12.90 -14.54
C HIS A 57 11.37 -13.08 -13.04
N THR A 58 12.59 -13.32 -12.57
CA THR A 58 12.87 -13.54 -11.15
C THR A 58 12.45 -12.33 -10.31
N ILE A 59 12.76 -11.10 -10.77
CA ILE A 59 12.36 -9.88 -10.08
C ILE A 59 10.84 -9.69 -10.14
N ALA A 60 10.21 -9.89 -11.30
CA ALA A 60 8.77 -9.72 -11.46
C ALA A 60 7.98 -10.71 -10.57
N ASP A 61 8.43 -11.96 -10.48
CA ASP A 61 7.79 -12.99 -9.68
C ASP A 61 7.92 -12.72 -8.18
N ALA A 62 9.11 -12.29 -7.73
CA ALA A 62 9.32 -11.88 -6.34
C ALA A 62 8.47 -10.64 -5.98
N ALA A 63 8.43 -9.65 -6.86
CA ALA A 63 7.62 -8.45 -6.66
C ALA A 63 6.12 -8.75 -6.62
N LEU A 64 5.64 -9.70 -7.42
CA LEU A 64 4.25 -10.18 -7.37
C LEU A 64 3.91 -10.87 -6.03
N GLN A 65 4.82 -11.69 -5.51
CA GLN A 65 4.63 -12.34 -4.20
C GLN A 65 4.61 -11.31 -3.07
N ALA A 66 5.53 -10.35 -3.08
CA ALA A 66 5.56 -9.26 -2.12
C ALA A 66 4.31 -8.38 -2.21
N HIS A 67 3.85 -8.07 -3.42
CA HIS A 67 2.62 -7.31 -3.66
C HIS A 67 1.41 -7.99 -3.02
N GLN A 68 1.24 -9.29 -3.21
CA GLN A 68 0.14 -10.04 -2.61
C GLN A 68 0.22 -10.06 -1.07
N LEU A 69 1.42 -10.22 -0.51
CA LEU A 69 1.63 -10.19 0.93
C LEU A 69 1.26 -8.82 1.52
N MET A 70 1.68 -7.74 0.85
CA MET A 70 1.41 -6.38 1.29
C MET A 70 -0.06 -5.99 1.15
N GLU A 71 -0.80 -6.51 0.16
CA GLU A 71 -2.25 -6.29 0.08
C GLU A 71 -2.97 -6.93 1.26
N ASN A 72 -2.58 -8.15 1.64
CA ASN A 72 -3.11 -8.82 2.83
C ASN A 72 -2.75 -8.05 4.11
N CYS A 73 -1.52 -7.52 4.19
CA CYS A 73 -1.09 -6.67 5.29
C CYS A 73 -1.97 -5.41 5.41
N LEU A 74 -2.18 -4.68 4.30
CA LEU A 74 -3.01 -3.47 4.30
C LEU A 74 -4.43 -3.78 4.73
N ALA A 75 -5.04 -4.82 4.15
CA ALA A 75 -6.36 -5.28 4.55
C ALA A 75 -6.45 -5.55 6.07
N ARG A 76 -5.43 -6.20 6.63
CA ARG A 76 -5.38 -6.50 8.06
C ARG A 76 -5.18 -5.26 8.92
N VAL A 77 -4.33 -4.31 8.49
CA VAL A 77 -4.12 -3.04 9.20
C VAL A 77 -5.42 -2.25 9.24
N LEU A 78 -6.11 -2.11 8.10
CA LEU A 78 -7.39 -1.42 8.03
C LEU A 78 -8.43 -2.05 8.98
N GLU A 79 -8.50 -3.38 9.06
CA GLU A 79 -9.36 -4.08 10.02
C GLU A 79 -9.00 -3.80 11.48
N LEU A 80 -7.70 -3.88 11.84
CA LEU A 80 -7.21 -3.66 13.19
C LEU A 80 -7.47 -2.22 13.67
N GLU A 81 -7.34 -1.28 12.74
CA GLU A 81 -7.58 0.14 12.96
C GLU A 81 -9.07 0.51 12.86
N GLY A 82 -9.91 -0.41 12.37
CA GLY A 82 -11.36 -0.24 12.30
C GLY A 82 -11.83 0.65 11.15
N TRP A 83 -11.04 0.78 10.08
CA TRP A 83 -11.39 1.57 8.91
C TRP A 83 -12.63 1.01 8.22
N ASP A 84 -13.46 1.92 7.72
CA ASP A 84 -14.55 1.55 6.83
C ASP A 84 -13.96 1.12 5.48
N ARG A 85 -14.26 -0.12 5.06
CA ARG A 85 -13.71 -0.70 3.83
C ARG A 85 -14.41 -0.24 2.55
N GLU A 86 -15.60 0.34 2.65
CA GLU A 86 -16.30 0.90 1.50
C GLU A 86 -15.88 2.35 1.26
N THR A 87 -15.77 3.12 2.34
CA THR A 87 -15.42 4.54 2.23
C THR A 87 -13.93 4.81 2.35
N LEU A 88 -13.14 3.90 2.94
CA LEU A 88 -11.71 4.09 3.25
C LEU A 88 -11.44 5.39 4.00
N VAL A 89 -12.35 5.77 4.90
CA VAL A 89 -12.22 6.94 5.77
C VAL A 89 -11.67 6.51 7.12
N MET A 90 -10.74 7.28 7.66
CA MET A 90 -10.15 6.99 8.96
C MET A 90 -11.18 7.12 10.11
N PRO A 91 -11.31 6.12 11.00
CA PRO A 91 -12.25 6.14 12.12
C PRO A 91 -12.02 7.28 13.10
N GLU A 92 -13.11 7.85 13.63
CA GLU A 92 -13.06 8.98 14.56
C GLU A 92 -12.31 8.67 15.87
N GLY A 93 -12.40 7.43 16.36
CA GLY A 93 -11.68 6.99 17.56
C GLY A 93 -10.16 7.00 17.43
N LEU A 94 -9.60 6.81 16.23
CA LEU A 94 -8.16 6.96 15.99
C LEU A 94 -7.73 8.43 15.96
N ARG A 95 -8.59 9.30 15.42
CA ARG A 95 -8.40 10.76 15.47
C ARG A 95 -8.31 11.27 16.91
N GLN A 96 -9.15 10.72 17.79
CA GLN A 96 -9.16 11.06 19.23
C GLN A 96 -7.94 10.55 19.98
N ARG A 97 -7.52 9.29 19.76
CA ARG A 97 -6.28 8.73 20.35
C ARG A 97 -5.04 9.53 19.94
N ARG A 98 -5.00 10.02 18.69
CA ARG A 98 -3.94 10.91 18.21
C ARG A 98 -3.95 12.26 18.93
N ASN A 99 -5.09 12.94 19.01
CA ASN A 99 -5.18 14.23 19.72
C ASN A 99 -4.65 14.08 21.16
N ALA A 100 -5.05 13.01 21.85
CA ALA A 100 -4.57 12.73 23.19
C ALA A 100 -3.04 12.50 23.28
N LEU A 101 -2.40 11.90 22.26
CA LEU A 101 -0.93 11.72 22.23
C LEU A 101 -0.19 13.03 22.01
N ILE A 102 -0.71 13.92 21.16
CA ILE A 102 -0.14 15.25 20.91
C ILE A 102 -0.30 16.12 22.16
N ASP A 103 -1.49 16.13 22.76
CA ASP A 103 -1.79 16.90 23.98
C ASP A 103 -1.02 16.39 25.22
N SER A 104 -0.53 15.14 25.21
CA SER A 104 0.25 14.56 26.30
C SER A 104 1.76 14.84 26.24
N ASN A 105 2.23 15.44 25.15
CA ASN A 105 3.63 15.79 24.91
C ASN A 105 3.92 17.31 25.04
N ASP A 106 2.91 18.11 25.40
CA ASP A 106 3.01 19.53 25.82
C ASP A 106 2.97 19.66 27.36
#